data_AF-A0A1I0L3V1-F1
#
_entry.id   AF-A0A1I0L3V1-F1
#
_cell.length_a   1.000
_cell.length_b   1.000
_cell.length_c   1.000
_cell.angle_alpha   90.00
_cell.angle_beta   90.00
_cell.angle_gamma   90.00
#
_symmetry.space_group_name_H-M   'P 1'
#
loop_
_entity.id
_entity.type
_entity.pdbx_description
1 polymer ?
#
loop_
_entity_poly.entity_id
_entity_poly.type
_entity_poly.pdbx_seq_one_letter_code
_entity_poly.pdbx_strand_id
1 'polypeptide(L)'
;MWCLTLATNAIVCWSTEYHGLAVGTLRRDGRQVDDEILAHIWPTHHENVHFYGTHSVDVDGELAKLEVDGYRPLRPAAAHVNAFEPADVG
;
A
#
# COMPACT_ATOMS: atom_id res chain seq x y z
N MET A 1 5.43 8.56 26.05
CA MET A 1 4.49 9.04 25.02
C MET A 1 5.18 9.63 23.77
N TRP A 2 6.46 9.32 23.48
CA TRP A 2 7.13 9.80 22.25
C TRP A 2 7.35 8.69 21.22
N CYS A 3 7.61 7.46 21.68
CA CYS A 3 7.80 6.31 20.79
C CYS A 3 6.54 5.97 19.97
N LEU A 4 5.35 6.07 20.58
CA LEU A 4 4.10 5.81 19.86
C LEU A 4 3.87 6.84 18.76
N THR A 5 4.07 8.13 19.06
CA THR A 5 3.95 9.19 18.06
C THR A 5 4.95 9.02 16.92
N LEU A 6 6.20 8.67 17.22
CA LEU A 6 7.20 8.36 16.19
C LEU A 6 6.78 7.16 15.34
N ALA A 7 6.31 6.07 15.97
CA ALA A 7 5.86 4.87 15.27
C ALA A 7 4.65 5.16 14.37
N THR A 8 3.64 5.90 14.86
CA THR A 8 2.47 6.29 14.07
C THR A 8 2.85 7.15 12.88
N ASN A 9 3.73 8.14 13.05
CA ASN A 9 4.20 8.96 11.95
C ASN A 9 4.99 8.14 10.92
N ALA A 10 5.86 7.23 11.37
CA ALA A 10 6.61 6.35 10.47
C ALA A 10 5.67 5.44 9.63
N ILE A 11 4.62 4.89 10.25
CA ILE A 11 3.61 4.08 9.56
C ILE A 11 2.87 4.91 8.51
N VAL A 12 2.46 6.14 8.86
CA VAL A 12 1.79 7.06 7.93
C VAL A 12 2.71 7.38 6.75
N CYS A 13 3.96 7.75 7.01
CA CYS A 13 4.94 8.06 5.97
C CYS A 13 5.14 6.90 4.98
N TRP A 14 5.46 5.70 5.49
CA TRP A 14 5.61 4.51 4.64
C TRP A 14 4.33 4.24 3.86
N SER A 15 3.16 4.25 4.54
CA SER A 15 1.90 3.87 3.91
C SER A 15 1.58 4.80 2.76
N THR A 16 1.70 6.12 2.94
CA THR A 16 1.50 7.09 1.86
C THR A 16 2.44 6.87 0.69
N GLU A 17 3.72 6.60 0.95
CA GLU A 17 4.73 6.36 -0.09
C GLU A 17 4.42 5.13 -0.94
N TYR A 18 4.12 3.98 -0.31
CA TYR A 18 3.78 2.74 -1.02
C TYR A 18 2.44 2.84 -1.77
N HIS A 19 1.45 3.57 -1.26
CA HIS A 19 0.23 3.85 -2.02
C HIS A 19 0.56 4.67 -3.28
N GLY A 20 1.46 5.65 -3.19
CA GLY A 20 1.94 6.40 -4.36
C GLY A 20 2.60 5.53 -5.41
N LEU A 21 3.49 4.60 -5.00
CA LEU A 21 4.13 3.63 -5.90
C LEU A 21 3.10 2.71 -6.59
N ALA A 22 2.10 2.24 -5.84
CA ALA A 22 1.03 1.40 -6.37
C ALA A 22 0.16 2.14 -7.39
N VAL A 23 -0.28 3.36 -7.07
CA VAL A 23 -1.07 4.21 -7.98
C VAL A 23 -0.27 4.55 -9.24
N GLY A 24 1.01 4.89 -9.10
CA GLY A 24 1.89 5.16 -10.23
C GLY A 24 2.03 3.96 -11.16
N THR A 25 2.14 2.75 -10.60
CA THR A 25 2.18 1.50 -11.37
C THR A 25 0.86 1.25 -12.09
N LEU A 26 -0.28 1.35 -11.39
CA LEU A 26 -1.60 1.20 -12.00
C LEU A 26 -1.84 2.18 -13.16
N ARG A 27 -1.46 3.45 -12.99
CA ARG A 27 -1.59 4.48 -14.03
C ARG A 27 -0.72 4.16 -15.25
N ARG A 28 0.51 3.68 -15.05
CA ARG A 28 1.38 3.22 -16.15
C ARG A 28 0.80 2.03 -16.89
N ASP A 29 0.12 1.13 -16.19
CA ASP A 29 -0.56 -0.04 -16.75
C ASP A 29 -1.90 0.34 -17.42
N GLY A 30 -2.21 1.63 -17.56
CA GLY A 30 -3.41 2.14 -18.23
C GLY A 30 -4.67 2.17 -17.36
N ARG A 31 -4.58 1.84 -16.07
CA ARG A 31 -5.71 1.92 -15.15
C ARG A 31 -5.95 3.37 -14.74
N GLN A 32 -7.19 3.85 -14.91
CA GLN A 32 -7.60 5.12 -14.32
C GLN A 32 -7.74 4.96 -12.81
N VAL A 33 -7.07 5.85 -12.07
CA VAL A 33 -7.17 5.95 -10.61
C VAL A 33 -7.52 7.39 -10.30
N ASP A 34 -8.75 7.61 -9.85
CA ASP A 34 -9.28 8.93 -9.54
C ASP A 34 -8.71 9.47 -8.22
N ASP A 35 -8.21 10.70 -8.26
CA ASP A 35 -7.67 11.39 -7.07
C ASP A 35 -8.76 11.65 -6.02
N GLU A 36 -10.02 11.82 -6.43
CA GLU A 36 -11.16 11.99 -5.50
C GLU A 36 -11.37 10.72 -4.65
N ILE A 37 -11.24 9.54 -5.27
CA ILE A 37 -11.33 8.26 -4.55
C ILE A 37 -10.09 8.05 -3.66
N LEU A 38 -8.90 8.44 -4.12
CA LEU A 38 -7.69 8.35 -3.31
C LEU A 38 -7.76 9.22 -2.06
N ALA A 39 -8.44 10.37 -2.11
CA ALA A 39 -8.64 11.23 -0.95
C ALA A 39 -9.45 10.56 0.18
N HIS A 40 -10.17 9.48 -0.13
CA HIS A 40 -10.90 8.68 0.85
C HIS A 40 -10.09 7.52 1.44
N ILE A 41 -8.85 7.28 0.99
CA ILE A 41 -7.97 6.26 1.57
C ILE A 41 -7.23 6.86 2.76
N TRP A 42 -7.42 6.27 3.93
CA TRP A 42 -6.80 6.74 5.17
C TRP A 42 -5.39 6.16 5.31
N PRO A 43 -4.33 7.00 5.30
CA PRO A 43 -2.95 6.53 5.47
C PRO A 43 -2.69 5.93 6.86
N THR A 44 -3.57 6.22 7.82
CA THR A 44 -3.52 5.75 9.21
C THR A 44 -4.21 4.41 9.40
N HIS A 45 -4.75 3.79 8.35
CA HIS A 45 -5.40 2.48 8.47
C HIS A 45 -4.35 1.44 8.90
N HIS A 46 -4.36 1.11 10.20
CA HIS A 46 -3.34 0.29 10.85
C HIS A 46 -3.83 -1.12 11.17
N GLU A 47 -4.98 -1.55 10.64
CA GLU A 47 -5.53 -2.90 10.91
C GLU A 47 -4.49 -4.01 10.59
N ASN A 48 -3.58 -3.72 9.65
CA ASN A 48 -2.44 -4.53 9.26
C ASN A 48 -1.22 -4.45 10.19
N VAL A 49 -1.23 -3.59 11.23
CA VAL A 49 -0.11 -3.37 12.15
C VAL A 49 -0.49 -3.88 13.54
N HIS A 50 0.03 -5.05 13.90
CA HIS A 50 -0.08 -5.57 15.25
C HIS A 50 0.95 -4.91 16.15
N PHE A 51 0.50 -4.05 17.08
CA PHE A 51 1.39 -3.34 18.02
C PHE A 51 1.83 -4.18 19.23
N TYR A 52 1.29 -5.38 19.39
CA TYR A 52 1.55 -6.26 20.53
C TYR A 52 2.35 -7.49 20.12
N GLY A 53 3.36 -7.85 20.92
CA GLY A 53 4.19 -9.03 20.72
C GLY A 53 5.66 -8.68 20.46
N THR A 54 6.47 -9.73 20.21
CA THR A 54 7.87 -9.59 19.81
C THR A 54 8.00 -9.97 18.35
N HIS A 55 8.43 -9.02 17.52
CA HIS A 55 8.76 -9.26 16.13
C HIS A 55 10.28 -9.32 16.00
N SER A 56 10.82 -10.48 15.64
CA SER A 56 12.23 -10.63 15.25
C SER A 56 12.33 -10.36 13.75
N VAL A 57 13.15 -9.39 13.36
CA VAL A 57 13.38 -9.04 11.96
C VAL A 57 14.83 -9.38 11.61
N ASP A 58 15.02 -10.26 10.63
CA ASP A 58 16.32 -10.50 10.01
C ASP A 58 16.62 -9.34 9.06
N VAL A 59 17.38 -8.36 9.55
CA VAL A 59 17.63 -7.11 8.82
C VAL A 59 18.33 -7.36 7.49
N ASP A 60 19.38 -8.19 7.48
CA ASP A 60 20.14 -8.47 6.26
C ASP A 60 19.29 -9.22 5.23
N GLY A 61 18.50 -10.20 5.69
CA GLY A 61 17.55 -10.93 4.85
C GLY A 61 16.43 -10.05 4.30
N GLU A 62 15.93 -9.06 5.06
CA GLU A 62 14.92 -8.12 4.56
C GLU A 62 15.50 -7.09 3.58
N LEU A 63 16.71 -6.58 3.83
CA LEU A 63 17.37 -5.65 2.92
C LEU A 63 17.70 -6.29 1.57
N ALA A 64 18.06 -7.59 1.56
CA ALA A 64 18.30 -8.35 0.34
C ALA A 64 17.06 -8.51 -0.56
N LYS A 65 15.85 -8.26 -0.04
CA LYS A 65 14.58 -8.35 -0.78
C LYS A 65 14.18 -7.05 -1.48
N LEU A 66 14.91 -5.96 -1.24
CA LEU A 66 14.62 -4.66 -1.84
C LEU A 66 15.10 -4.64 -3.30
N GLU A 67 14.34 -3.94 -4.14
CA GLU A 67 14.73 -3.65 -5.52
C GLU A 67 15.79 -2.54 -5.57
N VAL A 68 16.25 -2.20 -6.78
CA VAL A 68 17.31 -1.20 -7.01
C VAL A 68 16.91 0.19 -6.52
N ASP A 69 15.62 0.49 -6.48
CA ASP A 69 15.05 1.73 -5.96
C ASP A 69 14.89 1.73 -4.43
N GLY A 70 15.22 0.62 -3.76
CA GLY A 70 15.15 0.47 -2.32
C GLY A 70 13.77 0.07 -1.78
N TYR A 71 12.80 -0.22 -2.65
CA TYR A 71 11.47 -0.66 -2.21
C TYR A 71 11.31 -2.18 -2.29
N ARG A 72 10.39 -2.70 -1.49
CA ARG A 72 9.92 -4.06 -1.67
C ARG A 72 9.08 -4.13 -2.95
N PRO A 73 9.23 -5.18 -3.78
CA PRO A 73 8.39 -5.39 -4.94
C PRO A 73 6.89 -5.28 -4.62
N LEU A 74 6.16 -4.53 -5.44
CA LEU A 74 4.70 -4.44 -5.30
C LEU A 74 4.06 -5.80 -5.61
N ARG A 75 3.03 -6.16 -4.84
CA ARG A 75 2.20 -7.32 -5.20
C ARG A 75 1.50 -7.02 -6.52
N PRO A 76 1.48 -7.98 -7.47
CA PRO A 76 0.69 -7.83 -8.68
C PRO A 76 -0.76 -7.54 -8.32
N ALA A 77 -1.36 -6.56 -8.99
CA ALA A 77 -2.80 -6.34 -8.88
C ALA A 77 -3.47 -7.63 -9.36
N ALA A 78 -4.19 -8.32 -8.47
CA ALA A 78 -5.06 -9.41 -8.90
C ALA A 78 -5.99 -8.84 -9.96
N ALA A 79 -6.06 -9.48 -11.13
CA ALA A 79 -7.00 -9.10 -12.17
C ALA A 79 -8.41 -9.22 -11.59
N HIS A 80 -8.95 -8.10 -11.10
CA HIS A 80 -10.34 -8.04 -10.72
C HIS A 80 -11.10 -8.17 -12.04
N VAL A 81 -11.59 -9.39 -12.31
CA VAL A 81 -12.50 -9.70 -13.40
C VAL A 81 -13.59 -8.63 -13.42
N ASN A 82 -13.76 -8.00 -14.58
CA ASN A 82 -14.82 -7.03 -14.84
C ASN A 82 -16.17 -7.67 -14.50
N ALA A 83 -16.74 -7.29 -13.36
CA ALA A 83 -18.14 -7.51 -13.01
C ALA A 83 -18.77 -6.16 -12.72
N PHE A 84 -18.65 -5.23 -13.67
CA PHE A 84 -19.72 -4.27 -13.90
C PHE A 84 -20.39 -4.72 -15.19
N GLU A 85 -21.21 -5.76 -15.06
CA GLU A 85 -22.15 -6.18 -16.09
C GLU A 85 -23.11 -5.01 -16.31
N PRO A 86 -23.21 -4.43 -17.52
CA PRO A 86 -24.22 -3.42 -17.78
C PRO A 86 -25.56 -4.12 -17.67
N ALA A 87 -26.37 -3.72 -16.69
CA ALA A 87 -27.73 -4.21 -16.56
C ALA A 87 -28.43 -4.05 -17.91
N ASP A 88 -28.86 -5.17 -18.47
CA ASP A 88 -29.68 -5.27 -19.67
C ASP A 88 -30.94 -4.42 -19.45
N VAL A 89 -31.04 -3.31 -20.18
CA VAL A 89 -32.28 -2.52 -20.26
C VAL A 89 -33.07 -3.12 -21.42
N GLY A 90 -33.81 -4.18 -21.12
CA GLY A 90 -34.86 -4.78 -21.95
C GLY A 90 -36.24 -4.51 -21.37
#